data_AF-A0A2D9SWF0-F1
#
_entry.id   AF-A0A2D9SWF0-F1
#
_cell.length_a   1.000
_cell.length_b   1.000
_cell.length_c   1.000
_cell.angle_alpha   90.00
_cell.angle_beta   90.00
_cell.angle_gamma   90.00
#
_symmetry.space_group_name_H-M   'P 1'
#
loop_
_entity.id
_entity.type
_entity.pdbx_description
1 polymer ?
#
loop_
_entity_poly.entity_id
_entity_poly.type
_entity_poly.pdbx_seq_one_letter_code
_entity_poly.pdbx_strand_id
1 'polypeptide(L)'
;MAEDLITMEDMAAIFDVTDALGIHRESVRVELNKEDPGSIQRVADGMVEITLPVNESAEIFCKKLRIDLEAMGFEPAGSVLGYDDEDDEDD
;
A
#
# COMPACT_ATOMS: atom_id res chain seq x y z
N MET A 1 -3.31 -7.06 29.05
CA MET A 1 -3.24 -6.02 28.00
C MET A 1 -2.91 -6.79 26.75
N ALA A 2 -3.89 -7.05 25.87
CA ALA A 2 -3.61 -7.77 24.65
C ALA A 2 -2.74 -6.84 23.80
N GLU A 3 -1.50 -7.26 23.59
CA GLU A 3 -0.57 -6.62 22.71
C GLU A 3 -1.23 -6.73 21.33
N ASP A 4 -1.76 -5.62 20.81
CA ASP A 4 -2.44 -5.59 19.51
C ASP A 4 -1.35 -5.65 18.42
N LEU A 5 -0.64 -6.77 18.38
CA LEU A 5 0.45 -7.03 17.48
C LEU A 5 -0.10 -7.56 16.17
N ILE A 6 0.57 -7.19 15.07
CA ILE A 6 0.29 -7.78 13.77
C ILE A 6 0.70 -9.25 13.78
N THR A 7 -0.12 -10.08 13.14
CA THR A 7 0.18 -11.49 12.94
C THR A 7 1.06 -11.68 11.71
N MET A 8 1.64 -12.87 11.55
CA MET A 8 2.38 -13.21 10.33
C MET A 8 1.49 -13.15 9.07
N GLU A 9 0.19 -13.46 9.20
CA GLU A 9 -0.77 -13.39 8.10
C GLU A 9 -1.05 -11.95 7.70
N ASP A 10 -1.21 -11.05 8.68
CA ASP A 10 -1.37 -9.61 8.43
C ASP A 10 -0.17 -9.07 7.63
N MET A 11 1.04 -9.42 8.08
CA MET A 11 2.29 -9.00 7.43
C MET A 11 2.40 -9.55 5.99
N ALA A 12 2.04 -10.82 5.79
CA ALA A 12 2.04 -11.44 4.47
C ALA A 12 1.04 -10.74 3.52
N ALA A 13 -0.16 -10.42 3.99
CA ALA A 13 -1.20 -9.77 3.19
C ALA A 13 -0.79 -8.36 2.74
N ILE A 14 -0.09 -7.61 3.60
CA ILE A 14 0.44 -6.28 3.26
C ILE A 14 1.49 -6.42 2.15
N PHE A 15 2.44 -7.34 2.31
CA PHE A 15 3.49 -7.53 1.33
C PHE A 15 2.96 -8.02 -0.01
N ASP A 16 1.93 -8.85 -0.02
CA ASP A 16 1.28 -9.34 -1.25
C ASP A 16 0.70 -8.17 -2.07
N VAL A 17 0.05 -7.21 -1.41
CA VAL A 17 -0.49 -6.00 -2.06
C VAL A 17 0.63 -5.13 -2.62
N THR A 18 1.68 -4.87 -1.83
CA THR A 18 2.79 -4.02 -2.27
C THR A 18 3.60 -4.68 -3.38
N ASP A 19 3.79 -6.00 -3.35
CA ASP A 19 4.48 -6.78 -4.39
C ASP A 19 3.69 -6.76 -5.70
N ALA A 20 2.36 -6.90 -5.63
CA ALA A 20 1.48 -6.76 -6.79
C ALA A 20 1.56 -5.35 -7.43
N LEU A 21 1.83 -4.32 -6.61
CA LEU A 21 2.06 -2.95 -7.05
C LEU A 21 3.49 -2.68 -7.52
N GLY A 22 4.36 -3.69 -7.56
CA GLY A 22 5.77 -3.52 -7.95
C GLY A 22 6.63 -2.81 -6.91
N ILE A 23 6.14 -2.65 -5.69
CA ILE A 23 6.87 -2.01 -4.60
C ILE A 23 7.73 -3.07 -3.93
N HIS A 24 9.05 -2.86 -3.96
CA HIS A 24 9.99 -3.75 -3.31
C HIS A 24 9.74 -3.79 -1.80
N ARG A 25 9.86 -4.97 -1.19
CA ARG A 25 9.67 -5.16 0.26
C ARG A 25 10.60 -4.29 1.12
N GLU A 26 11.76 -3.90 0.60
CA GLU A 26 12.69 -3.00 1.26
C GLU A 26 12.16 -1.56 1.37
N SER A 27 11.27 -1.17 0.47
CA SER A 27 10.58 0.12 0.48
C SER A 27 9.29 0.09 1.31
N VAL A 28 8.95 -1.02 1.95
CA VAL A 28 7.72 -1.17 2.72
C VAL A 28 8.07 -1.35 4.20
N ARG A 29 7.54 -0.45 5.02
CA ARG A 29 7.72 -0.49 6.47
C ARG A 29 6.38 -0.71 7.13
N VAL A 30 6.25 -1.85 7.81
CA VAL A 30 5.03 -2.23 8.52
C VAL A 30 5.27 -2.11 10.02
N GLU A 31 4.42 -1.35 10.70
CA GLU A 31 4.43 -1.24 12.16
C GLU A 31 3.99 -2.58 12.78
N LEU A 32 4.77 -3.07 13.77
CA LEU A 32 4.44 -4.32 14.46
C LEU A 32 3.24 -4.18 15.40
N ASN A 33 2.93 -2.95 15.80
CA ASN A 33 1.78 -2.62 16.64
C ASN A 33 0.64 -2.10 15.77
N LYS A 34 -0.59 -2.49 16.12
CA LYS A 34 -1.82 -1.95 15.55
C LYS A 34 -2.19 -0.68 16.29
N GLU A 35 -2.65 0.32 15.54
CA GLU A 35 -3.16 1.60 16.07
C GLU A 35 -4.59 1.84 15.60
N ASP A 36 -5.39 2.63 16.31
CA ASP A 36 -6.72 3.03 15.84
C ASP A 36 -6.80 4.56 15.79
N PRO A 37 -6.97 5.17 14.59
CA PRO A 37 -7.06 4.53 13.27
C PRO A 37 -5.69 4.06 12.72
N GLY A 38 -5.69 3.04 11.86
CA GLY A 38 -4.50 2.70 11.06
C GLY A 38 -4.15 3.81 10.06
N SER A 39 -2.92 3.78 9.55
CA SER A 39 -2.36 4.84 8.71
C SER A 39 -1.61 4.26 7.51
N ILE A 40 -1.68 4.95 6.38
CA ILE A 40 -0.99 4.61 5.13
C ILE A 40 -0.33 5.89 4.66
N GLN A 41 1.01 5.92 4.62
CA GLN A 41 1.75 7.11 4.21
C GLN A 41 2.88 6.74 3.27
N ARG A 42 2.98 7.49 2.17
CA ARG A 42 4.18 7.48 1.32
C ARG A 42 5.15 8.55 1.81
N VAL A 43 6.38 8.13 2.06
CA VAL A 43 7.50 8.98 2.47
C VAL A 43 8.25 9.48 1.23
N ALA A 44 8.93 10.63 1.35
CA ALA A 44 9.60 11.32 0.24
C ALA A 44 10.69 10.49 -0.48
N ASP A 45 11.19 9.42 0.13
CA ASP A 45 12.19 8.51 -0.44
C ASP A 45 11.56 7.39 -1.29
N GLY A 46 10.24 7.36 -1.45
CA GLY A 46 9.52 6.27 -2.10
C GLY A 46 9.25 5.08 -1.17
N MET A 47 9.57 5.21 0.12
CA MET A 47 9.15 4.26 1.13
C MET A 47 7.66 4.42 1.46
N VAL A 48 7.01 3.32 1.82
CA VAL A 48 5.62 3.28 2.27
C VAL A 48 5.61 2.82 3.71
N GLU A 49 5.08 3.65 4.59
CA GLU A 49 4.84 3.33 6.00
C GLU A 49 3.38 2.93 6.19
N ILE A 50 3.18 1.79 6.82
CA ILE A 50 1.88 1.14 6.96
C ILE A 50 1.65 0.73 8.41
N THR A 51 0.57 1.25 8.99
CA THR A 51 0.12 0.93 10.34
C THR A 51 -1.27 0.31 10.26
N LEU A 52 -1.41 -0.93 10.75
CA LEU A 52 -2.69 -1.62 10.69
C LEU A 52 -3.68 -1.10 11.75
N PRO A 53 -4.98 -1.03 11.42
CA PRO A 53 -6.02 -0.68 12.38
C PRO A 53 -6.26 -1.78 13.41
N VAL A 54 -6.53 -1.42 14.67
CA VAL A 54 -7.04 -2.36 15.69
C VAL A 54 -8.50 -2.77 15.40
N ASN A 55 -9.26 -1.87 14.76
CA ASN A 55 -10.71 -1.99 14.62
C ASN A 55 -11.14 -2.71 13.33
N GLU A 56 -10.20 -3.11 12.46
CA GLU A 56 -10.50 -3.82 11.21
C GLU A 56 -9.47 -4.92 10.89
N SER A 57 -9.88 -5.92 10.10
CA SER A 57 -8.98 -7.00 9.66
C SER A 57 -8.01 -6.53 8.58
N ALA A 58 -6.80 -7.13 8.53
CA ALA A 58 -5.82 -6.83 7.49
C ALA A 58 -6.38 -7.00 6.07
N GLU A 59 -7.25 -7.99 5.82
CA GLU A 59 -7.85 -8.17 4.49
C GLU A 59 -8.65 -6.95 4.01
N ILE A 60 -9.39 -6.29 4.91
CA ILE A 60 -10.16 -5.08 4.58
C ILE A 60 -9.18 -3.91 4.38
N PHE A 61 -8.20 -3.81 5.27
CA PHE A 61 -7.19 -2.77 5.22
C PHE A 61 -6.32 -2.87 3.96
N CYS A 62 -5.93 -4.07 3.53
CA CYS A 62 -5.17 -4.33 2.31
C CYS A 62 -5.89 -3.82 1.04
N LYS A 63 -7.23 -3.89 1.02
CA LYS A 63 -8.01 -3.30 -0.09
C LYS A 63 -7.90 -1.78 -0.10
N LYS A 64 -7.95 -1.14 1.08
CA LYS A 64 -7.76 0.31 1.21
C LYS A 64 -6.32 0.69 0.86
N LEU A 65 -5.33 -0.02 1.41
CA LEU A 65 -3.90 0.15 1.13
C LEU A 65 -3.64 0.20 -0.37
N ARG A 66 -4.19 -0.75 -1.12
CA ARG A 66 -4.05 -0.77 -2.57
C ARG A 66 -4.59 0.50 -3.23
N ILE A 67 -5.83 0.89 -2.90
CA ILE A 67 -6.48 2.09 -3.45
C ILE A 67 -5.68 3.35 -3.11
N ASP A 68 -5.20 3.45 -1.89
CA ASP A 68 -4.44 4.60 -1.40
C ASP A 68 -3.08 4.70 -2.11
N LEU A 69 -2.40 3.57 -2.30
CA LEU A 69 -1.16 3.49 -3.08
C LEU A 69 -1.39 3.82 -4.56
N GLU A 70 -2.44 3.28 -5.18
CA GLU A 70 -2.83 3.61 -6.56
C GLU A 70 -3.13 5.12 -6.69
N ALA A 71 -3.85 5.71 -5.73
CA ALA A 71 -4.12 7.15 -5.69
C ALA A 71 -2.86 8.00 -5.46
N MET A 72 -1.82 7.45 -4.81
CA MET A 72 -0.51 8.06 -4.67
C MET A 72 0.39 7.89 -5.91
N GLY A 73 -0.08 7.19 -6.95
CA GLY A 73 0.64 6.96 -8.20
C GLY A 73 1.52 5.71 -8.22
N PHE A 74 1.27 4.72 -7.34
CA PHE A 74 1.86 3.39 -7.47
C PHE A 74 1.00 2.54 -8.40
N GLU A 75 1.56 2.14 -9.54
CA GLU A 75 0.87 1.29 -10.50
C GLU A 75 1.45 -0.13 -10.47
N PRO A 76 0.64 -1.17 -10.70
CA PRO A 76 1.14 -2.54 -10.76
C PRO A 76 2.24 -2.68 -11.81
N ALA A 77 3.31 -3.40 -11.48
CA ALA A 77 4.52 -3.57 -12.31
C ALA A 77 4.25 -4.12 -13.74
N GLY A 78 3.02 -4.54 -14.04
CA GLY A 78 2.57 -4.96 -15.37
C GLY A 78 1.84 -3.90 -16.21
N SER A 79 1.66 -2.68 -15.72
CA SER A 79 0.94 -1.59 -16.41
C SER A 79 1.84 -0.76 -17.34
N VAL A 80 2.85 -1.38 -17.96
CA VAL A 80 3.60 -0.76 -19.08
C VAL A 80 2.79 -0.84 -20.39
N LEU A 81 1.48 -0.60 -20.37
CA LEU A 81 0.66 -0.40 -21.57
C LEU A 81 -0.61 0.40 -21.24
N GLY A 82 -0.44 1.70 -21.03
CA GLY A 82 -1.49 2.70 -21.15
C GLY A 82 -0.93 3.86 -21.96
N TYR A 83 -0.95 3.73 -23.29
CA TYR A 83 -0.86 4.90 -24.16
C TYR A 83 -2.05 5.83 -23.86
N ASP A 84 -1.85 7.14 -24.07
CA ASP A 84 -2.84 8.20 -24.33
C ASP A 84 -3.01 9.26 -23.21
N ASP A 85 -2.14 10.28 -23.24
CA ASP A 85 -2.51 11.69 -22.96
C ASP A 85 -1.45 12.60 -23.59
N GLU A 86 -1.54 12.80 -24.92
CA GLU A 86 -1.24 14.07 -25.61
C GLU A 86 -2.13 14.10 -26.87
N ASP A 87 -3.45 14.18 -26.64
CA ASP A 87 -4.39 14.78 -27.58
C ASP A 87 -4.11 16.29 -27.55
N ASP A 88 -3.21 16.79 -28.40
CA ASP A 88 -3.13 18.22 -28.77
C ASP A 88 -2.12 18.39 -29.93
N GLU A 89 -2.62 18.44 -31.16
CA GLU A 89 -2.21 19.47 -32.14
C GLU A 89 -3.25 19.51 -33.27
N ASP A 90 -4.27 20.35 -33.06
CA ASP A 90 -4.99 21.07 -34.11
C ASP A 90 -3.99 21.68 -35.14
N ASP A 91 -4.05 21.27 -36.41
CA ASP A 91 -4.14 22.13 -37.62
C ASP A 91 -4.42 21.31 -38.91
#